data_AF-A0A9W8MMK3-F1
#
_entry.id   AF-A0A9W8MMK3-F1
#
_cell.length_a   1.000
_cell.length_b   1.000
_cell.length_c   1.000
_cell.angle_alpha   90.00
_cell.angle_beta   90.00
_cell.angle_gamma   90.00
#
_symmetry.space_group_name_H-M   'P 1'
#
loop_
_entity.id
_entity.type
_entity.pdbx_description
1 polymer ?
#
loop_
_entity_poly.entity_id
_entity_poly.type
_entity_poly.pdbx_seq_one_letter_code
_entity_poly.pdbx_strand_id
1 'polypeptide(L)'
;MNGPFLEEAIIRNARWVLKDAPELEVMEEGANEYRLVNTFAKSKTSLRLIMFQVTFLNLFIKTYHAIGIEALDRNYGFPESGLPEKMVEEIKAIYKVDTWPQFFWRVQYAKSRAPEFTKEVFTGMLRSAVKTSAQRGYHVPTRSMQRLVHTRRELEGAWNRQRNITNK
;
A
#
# COMPACT_ATOMS: atom_id res chain seq x y z
N MET A 1 -12.51 -9.40 -3.42
CA MET A 1 -12.55 -8.82 -4.77
C MET A 1 -11.25 -8.14 -5.23
N ASN A 2 -10.32 -7.72 -4.35
CA ASN A 2 -9.17 -6.88 -4.76
C ASN A 2 -7.79 -7.57 -4.74
N GLY A 3 -7.75 -8.91 -4.71
CA GLY A 3 -6.52 -9.68 -4.48
C GLY A 3 -5.44 -9.48 -5.53
N PRO A 4 -5.68 -9.92 -6.78
CA PRO A 4 -4.69 -9.83 -7.86
C PRO A 4 -4.30 -8.39 -8.21
N PHE A 5 -5.26 -7.46 -8.22
CA PHE A 5 -4.99 -6.05 -8.47
C PHE A 5 -4.05 -5.44 -7.42
N LEU A 6 -4.31 -5.68 -6.13
CA LEU A 6 -3.47 -5.12 -5.07
C LEU A 6 -2.06 -5.72 -5.10
N GLU A 7 -1.94 -7.02 -5.37
CA GLU A 7 -0.65 -7.69 -5.53
C GLU A 7 0.15 -7.08 -6.70
N GLU A 8 -0.48 -6.88 -7.85
CA GLU A 8 0.12 -6.21 -8.99
C GLU A 8 0.56 -4.77 -8.65
N ALA A 9 -0.30 -4.03 -7.95
CA ALA A 9 0.00 -2.66 -7.53
C ALA A 9 1.22 -2.62 -6.60
N ILE A 10 1.34 -3.57 -5.65
CA ILE A 10 2.50 -3.71 -4.77
C ILE A 10 3.77 -4.05 -5.57
N ILE A 11 3.68 -4.97 -6.55
CA ILE A 11 4.80 -5.36 -7.43
C ILE A 11 5.33 -4.15 -8.22
N ARG A 12 4.44 -3.36 -8.84
CA ARG A 12 4.84 -2.16 -9.59
C ARG A 12 5.40 -1.08 -8.69
N ASN A 13 4.80 -0.92 -7.51
CA ASN A 13 5.20 0.09 -6.55
C ASN A 13 6.58 -0.19 -5.92
N ALA A 14 7.08 -1.43 -5.97
CA ALA A 14 8.43 -1.76 -5.53
C ALA A 14 9.50 -0.85 -6.17
N ARG A 15 9.32 -0.44 -7.43
CA ARG A 15 10.20 0.54 -8.09
C ARG A 15 10.35 1.84 -7.29
N TRP A 16 9.24 2.40 -6.82
CA TRP A 16 9.23 3.66 -6.09
C TRP A 16 9.76 3.49 -4.67
N VAL A 17 9.40 2.38 -4.03
CA VAL A 17 9.94 2.03 -2.70
C VAL A 17 11.46 1.91 -2.74
N LEU A 18 12.02 1.19 -3.71
CA LEU A 18 13.45 0.97 -3.82
C LEU A 18 14.22 2.21 -4.28
N LYS A 19 13.56 3.16 -4.97
CA LYS A 19 14.14 4.46 -5.27
C LYS A 19 14.47 5.24 -3.98
N ASP A 20 13.60 5.17 -2.98
CA ASP A 20 13.72 5.95 -1.74
C ASP A 20 14.31 5.16 -0.55
N ALA A 21 14.28 3.83 -0.63
CA ALA A 21 14.78 2.89 0.37
C ALA A 21 15.38 1.65 -0.33
N PRO A 22 16.53 1.80 -1.02
CA PRO A 22 17.14 0.74 -1.82
C PRO A 22 17.55 -0.47 -0.97
N GLU A 23 17.84 -0.29 0.32
CA GLU A 23 18.18 -1.36 1.25
C GLU A 23 17.04 -2.37 1.46
N LEU A 24 15.81 -2.04 1.06
CA LEU A 24 14.68 -2.96 1.05
C LEU A 24 14.77 -4.00 -0.09
N GLU A 25 15.76 -3.91 -0.99
CA GLU A 25 16.03 -4.94 -1.99
C GLU A 25 16.66 -6.21 -1.37
N VAL A 26 17.29 -6.09 -0.20
CA VAL A 26 17.88 -7.21 0.54
C VAL A 26 16.78 -8.19 0.94
N MET A 27 16.95 -9.49 0.68
CA MET A 27 15.96 -10.51 1.00
C MET A 27 16.21 -11.11 2.38
N GLU A 28 15.76 -10.43 3.44
CA GLU A 28 15.87 -10.95 4.81
C GLU A 28 14.95 -12.16 5.06
N GLU A 29 15.31 -12.96 6.06
CA GLU A 29 14.49 -14.06 6.54
C GLU A 29 13.50 -13.58 7.61
N GLY A 30 12.37 -14.25 7.71
CA GLY A 30 11.43 -13.99 8.79
C GLY A 30 10.54 -12.76 8.60
N ALA A 31 9.73 -12.49 9.62
CA ALA A 31 8.92 -11.31 9.77
C ALA A 31 9.82 -10.12 10.07
N ASN A 32 9.63 -9.01 9.35
CA ASN A 32 10.53 -7.87 9.49
C ASN A 32 9.76 -6.55 9.59
N GLU A 33 9.65 -6.04 10.81
CA GLU A 33 8.96 -4.77 11.08
C GLU A 33 9.57 -3.59 10.36
N TYR A 34 10.90 -3.51 10.27
CA TYR A 34 11.58 -2.45 9.55
C TYR A 34 11.12 -2.40 8.08
N ARG A 35 11.05 -3.55 7.40
CA ARG A 35 10.54 -3.64 6.03
C ARG A 35 9.09 -3.20 5.97
N LEU A 36 8.24 -3.72 6.85
CA LEU A 36 6.80 -3.41 6.84
C LEU A 36 6.57 -1.91 6.96
N VAL A 37 7.18 -1.27 7.96
CA VAL A 37 7.03 0.16 8.24
C VAL A 37 7.63 1.02 7.12
N ASN A 38 8.87 0.73 6.70
CA ASN A 38 9.51 1.54 5.66
C ASN A 38 8.84 1.38 4.30
N THR A 39 8.42 0.17 3.93
CA THR A 39 7.66 -0.04 2.68
C THR A 39 6.38 0.77 2.72
N PHE A 40 5.62 0.76 3.83
CA PHE A 40 4.41 1.58 3.95
C PHE A 40 4.73 3.06 3.77
N ALA A 41 5.73 3.56 4.51
CA ALA A 41 6.12 4.96 4.50
C ALA A 41 6.49 5.45 3.09
N LYS A 42 7.26 4.66 2.33
CA LYS A 42 7.65 4.97 0.95
C LYS A 42 6.54 4.72 -0.08
N SER A 43 5.45 4.05 0.31
CA SER A 43 4.31 3.74 -0.57
C SER A 43 3.14 4.70 -0.39
N LYS A 44 3.19 5.66 0.54
CA LYS A 44 2.04 6.50 0.94
C LYS A 44 1.28 7.10 -0.24
N THR A 45 1.98 7.67 -1.23
CA THR A 45 1.34 8.27 -2.41
C THR A 45 0.54 7.23 -3.20
N SER A 46 1.17 6.11 -3.57
CA SER A 46 0.52 5.03 -4.31
C SER A 46 -0.66 4.43 -3.54
N LEU A 47 -0.49 4.20 -2.24
CA LEU A 47 -1.56 3.66 -1.38
C LEU A 47 -2.75 4.62 -1.27
N ARG A 48 -2.51 5.94 -1.20
CA ARG A 48 -3.57 6.96 -1.21
C ARG A 48 -4.35 6.97 -2.51
N LEU A 49 -3.68 6.85 -3.65
CA LEU A 49 -4.33 6.75 -4.96
C LEU A 49 -5.22 5.51 -5.05
N ILE A 50 -4.73 4.35 -4.59
CA ILE A 50 -5.51 3.12 -4.56
C ILE A 50 -6.74 3.26 -3.65
N MET A 51 -6.57 3.79 -2.44
CA MET A 51 -7.69 4.02 -1.52
C MET A 51 -8.72 4.99 -2.10
N PHE A 52 -8.25 6.03 -2.79
CA PHE A 52 -9.13 6.99 -3.48
C PHE A 52 -9.95 6.30 -4.57
N GLN A 53 -9.32 5.49 -5.44
CA GLN A 53 -10.01 4.78 -6.51
C GLN A 53 -11.07 3.81 -5.98
N VAL A 54 -10.73 3.03 -4.94
CA VAL A 54 -11.68 2.11 -4.30
C VAL A 54 -12.83 2.87 -3.64
N THR A 55 -12.53 3.97 -2.94
CA THR A 55 -13.54 4.82 -2.28
C THR A 55 -14.48 5.45 -3.30
N PHE A 56 -13.93 6.05 -4.34
CA PHE A 56 -14.68 6.68 -5.42
C PHE A 56 -15.64 5.68 -6.06
N LEU A 57 -15.14 4.50 -6.47
CA LEU A 57 -15.95 3.47 -7.09
C LEU A 57 -17.07 2.99 -6.14
N ASN A 58 -16.75 2.79 -4.86
CA ASN A 58 -17.75 2.39 -3.87
C ASN A 58 -18.85 3.43 -3.68
N LEU A 59 -18.48 4.72 -3.57
CA LEU A 59 -19.46 5.81 -3.44
C LEU A 59 -20.31 5.95 -4.69
N PHE A 60 -19.68 5.87 -5.86
CA PHE A 60 -20.35 5.91 -7.15
C PHE A 60 -21.38 4.78 -7.27
N ILE A 61 -20.95 3.53 -7.09
CA ILE A 61 -21.84 2.36 -7.17
C ILE A 61 -22.99 2.48 -6.18
N LYS A 62 -22.71 2.79 -4.90
CA LYS A 62 -23.76 2.90 -3.87
C LYS A 62 -24.79 3.97 -4.21
N THR A 63 -24.35 5.11 -4.71
CA THR A 63 -25.23 6.23 -5.05
C THR A 63 -26.10 5.87 -6.25
N TYR A 64 -25.49 5.50 -7.37
CA TYR A 64 -26.22 5.28 -8.62
C TYR A 64 -26.95 3.94 -8.70
N HIS A 65 -26.60 2.96 -7.87
CA HIS A 65 -27.45 1.77 -7.66
C HIS A 65 -28.75 2.13 -6.95
N ALA A 66 -28.76 3.15 -6.07
CA ALA A 66 -29.96 3.56 -5.35
C ALA A 66 -30.88 4.47 -6.17
N ILE A 67 -30.30 5.37 -6.99
CA ILE A 67 -31.06 6.41 -7.70
C ILE A 67 -31.17 6.20 -9.23
N GLY A 68 -30.53 5.16 -9.76
CA GLY A 68 -30.42 4.89 -11.20
C GLY A 68 -29.29 5.70 -11.85
N ILE A 69 -28.59 5.09 -12.81
CA ILE A 69 -27.48 5.75 -13.53
C ILE A 69 -27.99 6.86 -14.46
N GLU A 70 -29.25 6.80 -14.88
CA GLU A 70 -29.95 7.80 -15.68
C GLU A 70 -30.08 9.15 -14.93
N ALA A 71 -29.85 9.16 -13.62
CA ALA A 71 -29.71 10.39 -12.84
C ALA A 71 -28.57 11.28 -13.36
N LEU A 72 -27.50 10.67 -13.90
CA LEU A 72 -26.41 11.42 -14.53
C LEU A 72 -26.90 12.14 -15.79
N ASP A 73 -27.70 11.48 -16.63
CA ASP A 73 -28.25 12.11 -17.85
C ASP A 73 -29.17 13.28 -17.50
N ARG A 74 -30.02 13.11 -16.48
CA ARG A 74 -30.89 14.19 -15.97
C ARG A 74 -30.09 15.37 -15.40
N ASN A 75 -28.93 15.10 -14.84
CA ASN A 75 -28.05 16.09 -14.25
C ASN A 75 -26.91 16.51 -15.21
N TYR A 76 -27.03 16.29 -16.52
CA TYR A 76 -26.01 16.68 -17.52
C TYR A 76 -24.59 16.17 -17.19
N GLY A 77 -24.48 14.99 -16.57
CA GLY A 77 -23.23 14.38 -16.12
C GLY A 77 -22.68 14.92 -14.80
N PHE A 78 -23.35 15.88 -14.16
CA PHE A 78 -22.96 16.35 -12.82
C PHE A 78 -23.29 15.29 -11.75
N PRO A 79 -22.45 15.17 -10.71
CA PRO A 79 -22.70 14.25 -9.61
C PRO A 79 -23.95 14.65 -8.82
N GLU A 80 -24.56 13.68 -8.16
CA GLU A 80 -25.68 13.93 -7.25
C GLU A 80 -25.27 14.86 -6.10
N SER A 81 -26.23 15.66 -5.61
CA SER A 81 -26.02 16.57 -4.49
C SER A 81 -25.48 15.85 -3.25
N GLY A 82 -24.49 16.43 -2.57
CA GLY A 82 -23.86 15.82 -1.39
C GLY A 82 -22.80 14.75 -1.69
N LEU A 83 -22.71 14.23 -2.92
CA LEU A 83 -21.67 13.26 -3.29
C LEU A 83 -20.26 13.87 -3.28
N PRO A 84 -20.03 15.10 -3.80
CA PRO A 84 -18.73 15.77 -3.69
C PRO A 84 -18.28 15.99 -2.24
N GLU A 85 -19.19 16.41 -1.36
CA GLU A 85 -18.92 16.66 0.06
C GLU A 85 -18.49 15.38 0.77
N LYS A 86 -19.24 14.28 0.55
CA LYS A 86 -18.86 12.95 1.04
C LYS A 86 -17.49 12.53 0.52
N MET A 87 -17.20 12.79 -0.76
CA MET A 87 -15.90 12.44 -1.32
C MET A 87 -14.76 13.21 -0.63
N VAL A 88 -14.95 14.49 -0.32
CA VAL A 88 -13.97 15.30 0.43
C VAL A 88 -13.74 14.72 1.84
N GLU A 89 -14.78 14.29 2.53
CA GLU A 89 -14.66 13.63 3.84
C GLU A 89 -13.85 12.32 3.75
N GLU A 90 -14.14 11.50 2.75
CA GLU A 90 -13.42 10.25 2.54
C GLU A 90 -11.94 10.49 2.18
N ILE A 91 -11.63 11.53 1.39
CA ILE A 91 -10.25 11.96 1.11
C ILE A 91 -9.55 12.34 2.42
N LYS A 92 -10.17 13.16 3.27
CA LYS A 92 -9.60 13.51 4.59
C LYS A 92 -9.31 12.27 5.42
N ALA A 93 -10.19 11.27 5.39
CA ALA A 93 -9.98 9.99 6.06
C ALA A 93 -8.82 9.18 5.46
N ILE A 94 -8.67 9.16 4.14
CA ILE A 94 -7.53 8.52 3.43
C ILE A 94 -6.19 9.13 3.87
N TYR A 95 -6.12 10.44 4.08
CA TYR A 95 -4.89 11.09 4.52
C TYR A 95 -4.45 10.70 5.93
N LYS A 96 -5.38 10.27 6.79
CA LYS A 96 -5.13 9.81 8.16
C LYS A 96 -4.63 8.36 8.24
N VAL A 97 -4.71 7.59 7.14
CA VAL A 97 -4.25 6.20 7.13
C VAL A 97 -2.72 6.13 7.14
N ASP A 98 -2.17 5.47 8.16
CA ASP A 98 -0.73 5.44 8.43
C ASP A 98 -0.15 4.05 8.70
N THR A 99 -0.99 3.00 8.67
CA THR A 99 -0.55 1.60 8.86
C THR A 99 -1.15 0.63 7.83
N TRP A 100 -0.47 -0.51 7.63
CA TRP A 100 -0.95 -1.58 6.74
C TRP A 100 -2.34 -2.12 7.11
N PRO A 101 -2.68 -2.42 8.38
CA PRO A 101 -4.01 -2.93 8.73
C PRO A 101 -5.12 -1.93 8.39
N GLN A 102 -4.93 -0.63 8.67
CA GLN A 102 -5.88 0.41 8.29
C GLN A 102 -6.05 0.49 6.77
N PHE A 103 -4.95 0.42 6.02
CA PHE A 103 -5.00 0.38 4.55
C PHE A 103 -5.79 -0.84 4.05
N PHE A 104 -5.48 -2.05 4.52
CA PHE A 104 -6.17 -3.27 4.10
C PHE A 104 -7.65 -3.26 4.43
N TRP A 105 -8.02 -2.72 5.60
CA TRP A 105 -9.41 -2.49 5.96
C TRP A 105 -10.10 -1.57 4.94
N ARG A 106 -9.48 -0.44 4.62
CA ARG A 106 -10.02 0.58 3.72
C ARG A 106 -10.23 0.05 2.29
N VAL A 107 -9.28 -0.72 1.77
CA VAL A 107 -9.37 -1.31 0.43
C VAL A 107 -10.07 -2.68 0.42
N GLN A 108 -10.61 -3.12 1.57
CA GLN A 108 -11.31 -4.40 1.72
C GLN A 108 -10.50 -5.59 1.20
N TYR A 109 -9.20 -5.63 1.53
CA TYR A 109 -8.31 -6.70 1.11
C TYR A 109 -8.58 -7.98 1.91
N ALA A 110 -9.40 -8.88 1.35
CA ALA A 110 -9.90 -10.07 2.03
C ALA A 110 -8.80 -10.98 2.60
N LYS A 111 -7.67 -11.14 1.88
CA LYS A 111 -6.55 -11.98 2.35
C LYS A 111 -6.00 -11.51 3.70
N SER A 112 -6.04 -10.21 4.01
CA SER A 112 -5.58 -9.69 5.32
C SER A 112 -6.40 -10.15 6.53
N ARG A 113 -7.61 -10.68 6.30
CA ARG A 113 -8.51 -11.16 7.35
C ARG A 113 -8.36 -12.65 7.62
N ALA A 114 -7.62 -13.35 6.77
CA ALA A 114 -7.42 -14.77 6.90
C ALA A 114 -6.42 -15.06 8.05
N PRO A 115 -6.65 -16.06 8.91
CA PRO A 115 -5.78 -16.36 10.06
C PRO A 115 -4.31 -16.58 9.69
N GLU A 116 -4.05 -17.10 8.49
CA GLU A 116 -2.73 -17.33 7.93
C GLU A 116 -2.00 -16.05 7.50
N PHE A 117 -2.69 -14.91 7.41
CA PHE A 117 -2.09 -13.63 7.01
C PHE A 117 -1.34 -12.99 8.19
N THR A 118 -0.19 -13.57 8.50
CA THR A 118 0.71 -13.11 9.55
C THR A 118 1.68 -12.05 9.02
N LYS A 119 2.39 -11.40 9.94
CA LYS A 119 3.50 -10.49 9.60
C LYS A 119 4.58 -11.18 8.77
N GLU A 120 4.88 -12.45 9.07
CA GLU A 120 5.81 -13.29 8.30
C GLU A 120 5.37 -13.39 6.85
N VAL A 121 4.12 -13.82 6.64
CA VAL A 121 3.53 -14.01 5.31
C VAL A 121 3.54 -12.71 4.53
N PHE A 122 3.10 -11.61 5.14
CA PHE A 122 3.08 -10.33 4.45
C PHE A 122 4.48 -9.78 4.16
N THR A 123 5.45 -9.97 5.07
CA THR A 123 6.85 -9.62 4.81
C THR A 123 7.40 -10.42 3.62
N GLY A 124 7.09 -11.72 3.55
CA GLY A 124 7.39 -12.59 2.41
C GLY A 124 6.73 -12.15 1.11
N MET A 125 5.49 -11.67 1.16
CA MET A 125 4.81 -11.08 0.00
C MET A 125 5.54 -9.84 -0.53
N LEU A 126 6.02 -8.95 0.36
CA LEU A 126 6.78 -7.76 -0.06
C LEU A 126 8.13 -8.13 -0.70
N ARG A 127 8.84 -9.13 -0.15
CA ARG A 127 10.06 -9.68 -0.77
C ARG A 127 9.78 -10.26 -2.15
N SER A 128 8.71 -11.05 -2.25
CA SER A 128 8.27 -11.65 -3.50
C SER A 128 7.91 -10.58 -4.53
N ALA A 129 7.25 -9.50 -4.09
CA ALA A 129 6.92 -8.37 -4.94
C ALA A 129 8.17 -7.67 -5.51
N VAL A 130 9.22 -7.49 -4.71
CA VAL A 130 10.52 -6.99 -5.20
C VAL A 130 11.10 -7.95 -6.24
N LYS A 131 11.18 -9.25 -5.95
CA LYS A 131 11.71 -10.24 -6.90
C LYS A 131 10.93 -10.22 -8.23
N THR A 132 9.60 -10.24 -8.16
CA THR A 132 8.74 -10.22 -9.35
C THR A 132 8.83 -8.90 -10.10
N SER A 133 8.99 -7.77 -9.39
CA SER A 133 9.19 -6.46 -10.00
C SER A 133 10.46 -6.41 -10.85
N ALA A 134 11.55 -7.01 -10.37
CA ALA A 134 12.79 -7.15 -11.14
C ALA A 134 12.61 -8.06 -12.36
N GLN A 135 12.00 -9.24 -12.16
CA GLN A 135 11.73 -10.20 -13.24
C GLN A 135 10.89 -9.61 -14.37
N ARG A 136 9.95 -8.71 -14.05
CA ARG A 136 9.09 -8.03 -15.02
C ARG A 136 9.67 -6.71 -15.55
N GLY A 137 10.89 -6.34 -15.13
CA GLY A 137 11.57 -5.14 -15.60
C GLY A 137 10.97 -3.83 -15.09
N TYR A 138 10.19 -3.83 -14.01
CA TYR A 138 9.68 -2.59 -13.41
C TYR A 138 10.76 -1.81 -12.67
N HIS A 139 11.81 -2.47 -12.20
CA HIS A 139 13.03 -1.84 -11.72
C HIS A 139 14.26 -2.67 -12.13
N VAL A 140 15.43 -2.05 -12.06
CA VAL A 140 16.71 -2.71 -12.31
C VAL A 140 17.32 -3.09 -10.96
N PRO A 141 17.64 -4.37 -10.71
CA PRO A 141 18.28 -4.80 -9.47
C PRO A 141 19.62 -4.09 -9.22
N THR A 142 19.99 -3.94 -7.95
CA THR A 142 21.30 -3.39 -7.60
C THR A 142 22.44 -4.24 -8.17
N ARG A 143 23.53 -3.56 -8.56
CA ARG A 143 24.79 -4.23 -8.92
C ARG A 143 25.66 -4.53 -7.69
N SER A 144 25.35 -3.94 -6.54
CA SER A 144 26.18 -4.02 -5.33
C SER A 144 25.36 -4.48 -4.13
N MET A 145 24.89 -5.73 -4.18
CA MET A 145 24.09 -6.32 -3.09
C MET A 145 24.86 -6.36 -1.77
N GLN A 146 26.17 -6.60 -1.78
CA GLN A 146 27.01 -6.60 -0.58
C GLN A 146 26.96 -5.25 0.16
N ARG A 147 27.00 -4.13 -0.58
CA ARG A 147 26.90 -2.79 0.00
C ARG A 147 25.51 -2.56 0.59
N LEU A 148 24.45 -2.97 -0.11
CA LEU A 148 23.09 -2.85 0.41
C LEU A 148 22.87 -3.66 1.67
N VAL A 149 23.43 -4.88 1.77
CA VAL A 149 23.34 -5.70 2.99
C VAL A 149 23.99 -4.98 4.17
N HIS A 150 25.15 -4.35 3.97
CA HIS A 150 25.79 -3.55 5.02
C HIS A 150 24.93 -2.36 5.43
N THR A 151 24.51 -1.53 4.47
CA THR A 151 23.62 -0.38 4.72
C THR A 151 22.32 -0.79 5.41
N ARG A 152 21.74 -1.92 5.01
CA ARG A 152 20.53 -2.48 5.61
C ARG A 152 20.72 -2.77 7.09
N ARG A 153 21.82 -3.44 7.46
CA ARG A 153 22.13 -3.79 8.85
C ARG A 153 22.29 -2.54 9.72
N GLU A 154 22.95 -1.52 9.21
CA GLU A 154 23.15 -0.26 9.93
C GLU A 154 21.83 0.47 10.19
N LEU A 155 21.01 0.65 9.13
CA LEU A 155 19.73 1.34 9.21
C LEU A 155 18.72 0.62 10.09
N GLU A 156 18.61 -0.70 9.94
CA GLU A 156 17.71 -1.52 10.76
C GLU A 156 18.16 -1.55 12.23
N GLY A 157 19.48 -1.64 12.47
CA GLY A 157 20.04 -1.53 13.82
C GLY A 157 19.73 -0.19 14.48
N ALA A 158 19.87 0.92 13.75
CA ALA A 158 19.52 2.25 14.24
C ALA A 158 18.02 2.38 14.55
N TRP A 159 17.16 1.89 13.65
CA TRP A 159 15.72 1.89 13.83
C TRP A 159 15.28 1.08 15.06
N ASN A 160 15.85 -0.11 15.26
CA ASN A 160 15.56 -0.94 16.43
C ASN A 160 15.96 -0.24 17.74
N ARG A 161 17.10 0.45 17.77
CA ARG A 161 17.51 1.24 18.96
C ARG A 161 16.53 2.36 19.26
N GLN A 162 16.13 3.13 18.25
CA GLN A 162 15.16 4.22 18.42
C GLN A 162 13.82 3.70 18.93
N ARG A 163 13.29 2.63 18.32
CA ARG A 163 12.02 2.02 18.72
C ARG A 163 12.02 1.52 20.16
N ASN A 164 13.13 0.96 20.63
CA ASN A 164 13.26 0.49 22.01
C ASN A 164 13.33 1.63 23.03
N ILE A 165 13.75 2.84 22.63
CA ILE A 165 13.74 4.03 23.49
C ILE A 165 12.31 4.58 23.58
N THR A 166 11.57 4.63 22.47
CA THR A 166 10.20 5.18 22.45
C THR A 166 9.16 4.29 23.15
N ASN A 167 9.44 2.99 23.31
CA ASN A 167 8.54 2.03 23.98
C ASN A 167 8.89 1.79 25.47
N LYS A 168 9.84 2.55 26.03
CA LYS A 168 10.10 2.62 27.47
C LYS A 168 9.45 3.86 28.04
#